data_AF-A0A3L5TRH0-F1
#
_entry.id   AF-A0A3L5TRH0-F1
#
_cell.length_a   1.000
_cell.length_b   1.000
_cell.length_c   1.000
_cell.angle_alpha   90.00
_cell.angle_beta   90.00
_cell.angle_gamma   90.00
#
_symmetry.space_group_name_H-M   'P 1'
#
loop_
_entity.id
_entity.type
_entity.pdbx_description
1 polymer ?
#
loop_
_entity_poly.entity_id
_entity_poly.type
_entity_poly.pdbx_seq_one_letter_code
_entity_poly.pdbx_strand_id
1 'polypeptide(L)'
;MLAVLSQLKIPCLDGDRKEAKQVYQDNLSVYTTNLLGRPLEKIQVFFEGVESKIASGVKPEEVGYQLAFSKQELRKVIKEYSGKEVKKGLDHVYKKVEKHLCEEENLLQVVWFSMQEEFIKQIKHYEDLINKCYPDSGISLSFSVTDVLQFFSEIAQAH
;
A
#
# COMPACT_ATOMS: atom_id res chain seq x y z
N MET A 1 27.15 9.48 -19.75
CA MET A 1 27.15 8.79 -21.06
C MET A 1 25.78 8.19 -21.39
N LEU A 2 25.09 7.50 -20.47
CA LEU A 2 23.72 6.98 -20.63
C LEU A 2 22.65 8.07 -20.86
N ALA A 3 22.72 9.22 -20.17
CA ALA A 3 21.76 10.32 -20.34
C ALA A 3 21.77 10.95 -21.75
N VAL A 4 22.93 10.98 -22.41
CA VAL A 4 23.08 11.51 -23.79
C VAL A 4 22.47 10.55 -24.82
N LEU A 5 22.63 9.24 -24.60
CA LEU A 5 22.03 8.20 -25.44
C LEU A 5 20.51 8.12 -25.27
N SER A 6 19.98 8.42 -24.08
CA SER A 6 18.55 8.57 -23.83
C SER A 6 17.93 9.71 -24.67
N GLN A 7 18.58 10.86 -24.78
CA GLN A 7 18.02 11.99 -25.55
C GLN A 7 17.94 11.73 -27.06
N LEU A 8 18.77 10.84 -27.58
CA LEU A 8 18.67 10.35 -28.94
C LEU A 8 17.58 9.27 -28.97
N LYS A 9 16.45 9.52 -29.61
CA LYS A 9 15.38 8.52 -29.82
C LYS A 9 15.85 7.43 -30.80
N ILE A 10 16.79 6.60 -30.37
CA ILE A 10 17.37 5.53 -31.17
C ILE A 10 16.40 4.34 -31.12
N PRO A 11 15.76 3.94 -32.24
CA PRO A 11 14.70 2.93 -32.24
C PRO A 11 15.14 1.54 -31.74
N CYS A 12 16.42 1.18 -31.91
CA CYS A 12 16.93 -0.10 -31.42
C CYS A 12 17.09 -0.16 -29.89
N LEU A 13 17.07 0.99 -29.19
CA LEU A 13 17.13 1.07 -27.73
C LEU A 13 15.74 1.18 -27.08
N ASP A 14 14.65 1.20 -27.87
CA ASP A 14 13.29 1.29 -27.32
C ASP A 14 12.91 0.03 -26.52
N GLY A 15 13.43 -1.14 -26.91
CA GLY A 15 13.29 -2.39 -26.16
C GLY A 15 13.94 -2.28 -24.78
N ASP A 16 15.23 -1.92 -24.74
CA ASP A 16 16.01 -1.74 -23.51
C ASP A 16 15.40 -0.66 -22.61
N ARG A 17 14.87 0.43 -23.19
CA ARG A 17 14.14 1.48 -22.45
C ARG A 17 12.87 0.97 -21.80
N LYS A 18 12.08 0.18 -22.52
CA LYS A 18 10.84 -0.40 -22.01
C LYS A 18 11.14 -1.38 -20.89
N GLU A 19 12.16 -2.21 -21.06
CA GLU A 19 12.61 -3.17 -20.04
C GLU A 19 13.17 -2.46 -18.82
N ALA A 20 14.06 -1.48 -18.97
CA ALA A 20 14.58 -0.68 -17.86
C ALA A 20 13.47 0.07 -17.11
N LYS A 21 12.46 0.59 -17.80
CA LYS A 21 11.29 1.22 -17.18
C LYS A 21 10.45 0.22 -16.39
N GLN A 22 10.24 -0.98 -16.93
CA GLN A 22 9.52 -2.05 -16.25
C GLN A 22 10.27 -2.49 -14.99
N VAL A 23 11.57 -2.77 -15.11
CA VAL A 23 12.44 -3.13 -13.98
C VAL A 23 12.42 -2.03 -12.91
N TYR A 24 12.47 -0.76 -13.30
CA TYR A 24 12.33 0.37 -12.37
C TYR A 24 10.99 0.35 -11.63
N GLN A 25 9.88 0.16 -12.35
CA GLN A 25 8.54 0.09 -11.76
C GLN A 25 8.38 -1.11 -10.81
N ASP A 26 8.91 -2.27 -11.19
CA ASP A 26 8.87 -3.49 -10.39
C ASP A 26 9.68 -3.32 -9.10
N ASN A 27 10.91 -2.78 -9.20
CA ASN A 27 11.74 -2.49 -8.03
C ASN A 27 11.11 -1.44 -7.12
N LEU A 28 10.48 -0.40 -7.70
CA LEU A 28 9.76 0.62 -6.95
C LEU A 28 8.57 0.01 -6.18
N SER A 29 7.81 -0.87 -6.82
CA SER A 29 6.69 -1.58 -6.21
C SER A 29 7.15 -2.49 -5.05
N VAL A 30 8.21 -3.27 -5.26
CA VAL A 30 8.79 -4.14 -4.22
C VAL A 30 9.33 -3.33 -3.04
N TYR A 31 10.08 -2.26 -3.33
CA TYR A 31 10.62 -1.36 -2.30
C TYR A 31 9.51 -0.74 -1.47
N THR A 32 8.47 -0.24 -2.15
CA THR A 32 7.29 0.37 -1.55
C THR A 32 6.53 -0.60 -0.64
N THR A 33 6.25 -1.80 -1.14
CA THR A 33 5.51 -2.84 -0.41
C THR A 33 6.28 -3.31 0.83
N ASN A 34 7.59 -3.53 0.70
CA ASN A 34 8.45 -3.95 1.82
C ASN A 34 8.56 -2.89 2.93
N LEU A 35 8.55 -1.60 2.57
CA LEU A 35 8.61 -0.50 3.53
C LEU A 35 7.27 -0.20 4.20
N LEU A 36 6.17 -0.31 3.44
CA LEU A 36 4.81 -0.17 3.97
C LEU A 36 4.40 -1.35 4.87
N GLY A 37 4.95 -2.55 4.65
CA GLY A 37 4.52 -3.77 5.34
C GLY A 37 4.67 -3.77 6.87
N ARG A 38 5.74 -3.18 7.43
CA ARG A 38 5.98 -3.27 8.90
C ARG A 38 4.94 -2.55 9.77
N PRO A 39 4.56 -1.28 9.52
CA PRO A 39 3.55 -0.62 10.34
C PRO A 39 2.12 -1.16 10.15
N LEU A 40 1.86 -1.90 9.06
CA LEU A 40 0.52 -2.36 8.65
C LEU A 40 0.39 -3.89 8.65
N GLU A 41 1.39 -4.60 9.17
CA GLU A 41 1.57 -6.04 9.01
C GLU A 41 0.35 -6.82 9.53
N LYS A 42 -0.19 -6.43 10.69
CA LYS A 42 -1.32 -7.15 11.30
C LYS A 42 -2.60 -7.11 10.46
N ILE A 43 -2.93 -5.95 9.88
CA ILE A 43 -4.14 -5.84 9.06
C ILE A 43 -3.94 -6.56 7.73
N GLN A 44 -2.74 -6.48 7.16
CA GLN A 44 -2.37 -7.21 5.96
C GLN A 44 -2.51 -8.73 6.17
N VAL A 45 -1.88 -9.29 7.21
CA VAL A 45 -1.95 -10.72 7.54
C VAL A 45 -3.40 -11.18 7.77
N PHE A 46 -4.22 -10.34 8.41
CA PHE A 46 -5.64 -10.66 8.60
C PHE A 46 -6.38 -10.81 7.26
N PHE A 47 -6.23 -9.84 6.35
CA PHE A 47 -6.93 -9.87 5.07
C PHE A 47 -6.34 -10.89 4.08
N GLU A 48 -5.03 -11.12 4.09
CA GLU A 48 -4.42 -12.25 3.37
C GLU A 48 -5.00 -13.60 3.85
N GLY A 49 -5.23 -13.73 5.16
CA GLY A 49 -5.91 -14.88 5.73
C GLY A 49 -7.37 -15.02 5.28
N VAL A 50 -8.12 -13.91 5.22
CA VAL A 50 -9.49 -13.87 4.67
C VAL A 50 -9.49 -14.33 3.21
N GLU A 51 -8.61 -13.78 2.38
CA GLU A 51 -8.49 -14.14 0.96
C GLU A 51 -8.10 -15.61 0.78
N SER A 52 -7.18 -16.13 1.60
CA SER A 52 -6.81 -17.54 1.59
C SER A 52 -8.01 -18.45 1.90
N LYS A 53 -8.90 -18.05 2.82
CA LYS A 53 -10.14 -18.81 3.09
C LYS A 53 -11.10 -18.79 1.91
N ILE A 54 -11.28 -17.64 1.27
CA ILE A 54 -12.11 -17.52 0.07
C ILE A 54 -11.53 -18.40 -1.05
N ALA A 55 -10.21 -18.34 -1.27
CA ALA A 55 -9.51 -19.16 -2.26
C ALA A 55 -9.62 -20.67 -1.96
N SER A 56 -9.76 -21.05 -0.69
CA SER A 56 -9.98 -22.43 -0.26
C SER A 56 -11.43 -22.92 -0.45
N GLY A 57 -12.31 -22.09 -1.03
CA GLY A 57 -13.70 -22.43 -1.34
C GLY A 57 -14.72 -22.02 -0.28
N VAL A 58 -14.33 -21.27 0.75
CA VAL A 58 -15.26 -20.70 1.74
C VAL A 58 -16.01 -19.54 1.08
N LYS A 59 -17.34 -19.52 1.21
CA LYS A 59 -18.12 -18.39 0.68
C LYS A 59 -17.75 -17.10 1.43
N PRO A 60 -17.65 -15.94 0.78
CA PRO A 60 -17.30 -14.68 1.43
C PRO A 60 -18.15 -14.42 2.69
N GLU A 61 -19.47 -14.63 2.60
CA GLU A 61 -20.42 -14.37 3.69
C GLU A 61 -20.23 -15.31 4.89
N GLU A 62 -19.58 -16.46 4.67
CA GLU A 62 -19.30 -17.47 5.70
C GLU A 62 -17.95 -17.25 6.40
N VAL A 63 -17.07 -16.40 5.86
CA VAL A 63 -15.74 -16.13 6.45
C VAL A 63 -15.89 -15.61 7.88
N GLY A 64 -16.88 -14.75 8.12
CA GLY A 64 -17.15 -14.18 9.45
C GLY A 64 -17.57 -15.19 10.53
N TYR A 65 -17.88 -16.45 10.15
CA TYR A 65 -18.14 -17.55 11.09
C TYR A 65 -16.87 -18.26 11.54
N GLN A 66 -15.74 -18.06 10.86
CA GLN A 66 -14.47 -18.64 11.27
C GLN A 66 -13.92 -17.87 12.47
N LEU A 67 -13.55 -18.59 13.55
CA LEU A 67 -13.10 -17.99 14.80
C LEU A 67 -11.96 -16.97 14.60
N ALA A 68 -10.96 -17.32 13.79
CA ALA A 68 -9.80 -16.48 13.48
C ALA A 68 -10.13 -15.23 12.65
N PHE A 69 -11.26 -15.23 11.94
CA PHE A 69 -11.69 -14.15 11.04
C PHE A 69 -13.08 -13.65 11.45
N SER A 70 -13.45 -13.77 12.72
CA SER A 70 -14.78 -13.37 13.18
C SER A 70 -14.96 -11.84 13.15
N LYS A 71 -16.22 -11.38 13.21
CA LYS A 71 -16.54 -9.94 13.33
C LYS A 71 -15.83 -9.28 14.53
N GLN A 72 -15.59 -10.05 15.61
CA GLN A 72 -14.89 -9.56 16.78
C GLN A 72 -13.39 -9.36 16.51
N GLU A 73 -12.74 -10.33 15.85
CA GLU A 73 -11.32 -10.22 15.48
C GLU A 73 -11.10 -9.09 14.47
N LEU A 74 -11.98 -8.95 13.47
CA LEU A 74 -11.92 -7.82 12.54
C LEU A 74 -11.95 -6.47 13.26
N ARG A 75 -12.86 -6.28 14.23
CA ARG A 75 -12.93 -5.02 15.02
C ARG A 75 -11.65 -4.75 15.80
N LYS A 76 -10.98 -5.79 16.35
CA LYS A 76 -9.70 -5.63 17.06
C LYS A 76 -8.61 -5.15 16.11
N VAL A 77 -8.47 -5.82 14.96
CA VAL A 77 -7.46 -5.49 13.94
C VAL A 77 -7.64 -4.06 13.43
N ILE A 78 -8.87 -3.67 13.08
CA ILE A 78 -9.16 -2.30 12.60
C ILE A 78 -8.87 -1.25 13.68
N LYS A 79 -9.14 -1.54 14.96
CA LYS A 79 -8.87 -0.60 16.05
C LYS A 79 -7.37 -0.35 16.23
N GLU A 80 -6.54 -1.37 16.08
CA GLU A 80 -5.08 -1.21 16.06
C GLU A 80 -4.62 -0.42 14.84
N TYR A 81 -5.36 -0.53 13.73
CA TYR A 81 -5.15 0.20 12.49
C TYR A 81 -5.91 1.54 12.43
N SER A 82 -5.82 2.33 13.50
CA SER A 82 -6.45 3.66 13.52
C SER A 82 -5.73 4.65 12.60
N GLY A 83 -6.43 5.67 12.09
CA GLY A 83 -5.83 6.71 11.23
C GLY A 83 -4.60 7.40 11.87
N LYS A 84 -4.59 7.53 13.21
CA LYS A 84 -3.44 8.06 13.96
C LYS A 84 -2.20 7.15 13.87
N GLU A 85 -2.38 5.85 14.06
CA GLU A 85 -1.27 4.88 13.98
C GLU A 85 -0.80 4.74 12.54
N VAL A 86 -1.71 4.77 11.57
CA VAL A 86 -1.38 4.82 10.14
C VAL A 86 -0.53 6.04 9.80
N LYS A 87 -0.95 7.25 10.18
CA LYS A 87 -0.18 8.47 9.94
C LYS A 87 1.21 8.41 10.57
N LYS A 88 1.32 7.90 11.81
CA LYS A 88 2.60 7.71 12.49
C LYS A 88 3.50 6.69 11.79
N GLY A 89 2.92 5.60 11.26
CA GLY A 89 3.62 4.61 10.46
C GLY A 89 4.14 5.20 9.14
N LEU A 90 3.30 5.96 8.44
CA LEU A 90 3.67 6.65 7.20
C LEU A 90 4.80 7.67 7.41
N ASP A 91 4.79 8.43 8.51
CA ASP A 91 5.87 9.37 8.86
C ASP A 91 7.23 8.64 9.05
N HIS A 92 7.22 7.47 9.70
CA HIS A 92 8.43 6.65 9.84
C HIS A 92 8.91 6.08 8.51
N VAL A 93 7.98 5.73 7.62
CA VAL A 93 8.30 5.26 6.28
C VAL A 93 8.93 6.39 5.48
N TYR A 94 8.34 7.59 5.50
CA TYR A 94 8.89 8.76 4.82
C TYR A 94 10.34 9.03 5.23
N LYS A 95 10.62 9.11 6.53
CA LYS A 95 11.98 9.31 7.09
C LYS A 95 12.97 8.23 6.67
N LYS A 96 12.52 6.98 6.49
CA LYS A 96 13.39 5.90 6.00
C LYS A 96 13.68 6.05 4.51
N VAL A 97 12.66 6.37 3.73
CA VAL A 97 12.78 6.58 2.29
C VAL A 97 13.71 7.75 2.01
N GLU A 98 13.51 8.88 2.70
CA GLU A 98 14.39 10.06 2.64
C GLU A 98 15.86 9.72 2.91
N LYS A 99 16.14 8.87 3.90
CA LYS A 99 17.52 8.46 4.23
C LYS A 99 18.17 7.50 3.24
N HIS A 100 17.37 6.73 2.51
CA HIS A 100 17.87 5.70 1.59
C HIS A 100 17.99 6.21 0.15
N LEU A 101 17.23 7.23 -0.21
CA LEU A 101 17.24 7.80 -1.56
C LEU A 101 18.32 8.89 -1.67
N CYS A 102 19.00 8.91 -2.81
CA CYS A 102 19.89 10.01 -3.17
C CYS A 102 19.05 11.24 -3.56
N GLU A 103 19.59 12.45 -3.37
CA GLU A 103 18.92 13.73 -3.68
C GLU A 103 18.72 13.97 -5.19
N GLU A 104 19.36 13.16 -6.04
CA GLU A 104 19.25 13.30 -7.50
C GLU A 104 17.85 12.90 -8.02
N GLU A 105 17.34 13.68 -8.99
CA GLU A 105 16.13 13.42 -9.79
C GLU A 105 14.76 13.43 -9.09
N ASN A 106 14.61 14.08 -7.93
CA ASN A 106 13.32 14.14 -7.19
C ASN A 106 12.72 12.75 -6.90
N LEU A 107 13.58 11.73 -6.79
CA LEU A 107 13.16 10.34 -6.64
C LEU A 107 12.26 10.12 -5.42
N LEU A 108 12.48 10.88 -4.34
CA LEU A 108 11.65 10.87 -3.15
C LEU A 108 10.19 11.20 -3.45
N GLN A 109 9.91 12.24 -4.25
CA GLN A 109 8.53 12.62 -4.60
C GLN A 109 7.85 11.55 -5.44
N VAL A 110 8.58 10.99 -6.42
CA VAL A 110 8.08 9.93 -7.29
C VAL A 110 7.75 8.68 -6.48
N VAL A 111 8.65 8.28 -5.58
CA VAL A 111 8.43 7.16 -4.68
C VAL A 111 7.24 7.45 -3.79
N TRP A 112 7.20 8.60 -3.12
CA TRP A 112 6.12 8.94 -2.19
C TRP A 112 4.75 8.95 -2.86
N PHE A 113 4.64 9.48 -4.08
CA PHE A 113 3.41 9.43 -4.87
C PHE A 113 3.00 7.99 -5.19
N SER A 114 3.96 7.14 -5.62
CA SER A 114 3.69 5.73 -5.87
C SER A 114 3.24 4.99 -4.60
N MET A 115 3.83 5.31 -3.44
CA MET A 115 3.43 4.75 -2.15
C MET A 115 1.99 5.15 -1.79
N GLN A 116 1.61 6.40 -2.06
CA GLN A 116 0.24 6.88 -1.85
C GLN A 116 -0.77 6.10 -2.70
N GLU A 117 -0.49 5.91 -3.99
CA GLU A 117 -1.38 5.16 -4.89
C GLU A 117 -1.56 3.71 -4.44
N GLU A 118 -0.47 3.02 -4.09
CA GLU A 118 -0.53 1.65 -3.59
C GLU A 118 -1.27 1.55 -2.26
N PHE A 119 -1.04 2.49 -1.34
CA PHE A 119 -1.75 2.51 -0.06
C PHE A 119 -3.26 2.72 -0.27
N ILE A 120 -3.66 3.63 -1.15
CA ILE A 120 -5.08 3.85 -1.48
C ILE A 120 -5.71 2.59 -2.09
N LYS A 121 -4.99 1.88 -2.96
CA LYS A 121 -5.47 0.60 -3.53
C LYS A 121 -5.69 -0.44 -2.43
N GLN A 122 -4.75 -0.59 -1.49
CA GLN A 122 -4.89 -1.53 -0.37
C GLN A 122 -6.09 -1.19 0.52
N ILE A 123 -6.29 0.08 0.86
CA ILE A 123 -7.44 0.52 1.68
C ILE A 123 -8.76 0.21 0.99
N LYS A 124 -8.88 0.48 -0.32
CA LYS A 124 -10.07 0.13 -1.09
C LYS A 124 -10.30 -1.38 -1.13
N HIS A 125 -9.24 -2.16 -1.30
CA HIS A 125 -9.31 -3.62 -1.29
C HIS A 125 -9.80 -4.17 0.05
N TYR A 126 -9.31 -3.63 1.17
CA TYR A 126 -9.77 -4.02 2.50
C TYR A 126 -11.23 -3.64 2.74
N GLU A 127 -11.68 -2.45 2.33
CA GLU A 127 -13.09 -2.07 2.39
C GLU A 127 -13.97 -3.01 1.55
N ASP A 128 -13.53 -3.38 0.35
CA ASP A 128 -14.25 -4.34 -0.50
C ASP A 128 -14.35 -5.73 0.17
N LEU A 129 -13.28 -6.21 0.80
CA LEU A 129 -13.29 -7.46 1.54
C LEU A 129 -14.20 -7.39 2.77
N ILE A 130 -14.20 -6.26 3.50
CA ILE A 130 -15.10 -6.05 4.64
C ILE A 130 -16.56 -6.14 4.19
N ASN A 131 -16.91 -5.43 3.12
CA ASN A 131 -18.27 -5.39 2.60
C ASN A 131 -18.75 -6.76 2.09
N LYS A 132 -17.86 -7.53 1.45
CA LYS A 132 -18.18 -8.88 0.95
C LYS A 132 -18.27 -9.92 2.07
N CYS A 133 -17.34 -9.90 3.01
CA CYS A 133 -17.18 -10.98 3.99
C CYS A 133 -17.93 -10.75 5.30
N TYR A 134 -18.30 -9.49 5.58
CA TYR A 134 -18.94 -9.09 6.82
C TYR A 134 -20.16 -8.20 6.57
N PRO A 135 -21.14 -8.66 5.75
CA PRO A 135 -22.36 -7.89 5.51
C PRO A 135 -23.09 -7.58 6.82
N ASP A 136 -23.75 -6.42 6.84
CA ASP A 136 -24.55 -5.89 7.96
C ASP A 136 -23.78 -5.79 9.30
N SER A 137 -22.45 -5.84 9.27
CA SER A 137 -21.63 -5.72 10.47
C SER A 137 -21.50 -4.28 10.99
N GLY A 138 -21.74 -3.29 10.11
CA GLY A 138 -21.45 -1.89 10.38
C GLY A 138 -19.98 -1.64 10.73
N ILE A 139 -19.09 -2.52 10.27
CA ILE A 139 -17.65 -2.38 10.43
C ILE A 139 -17.10 -1.72 9.15
N SER A 140 -16.27 -0.70 9.32
CA SER A 140 -15.49 -0.06 8.28
C SER A 140 -14.14 0.37 8.84
N LEU A 141 -13.22 0.78 7.99
CA LEU A 141 -12.00 1.43 8.44
C LEU A 141 -12.33 2.75 9.14
N SER A 142 -11.45 3.17 10.06
CA SER A 142 -11.65 4.38 10.88
C SER A 142 -11.28 5.69 10.16
N PHE A 143 -10.86 5.60 8.90
CA PHE A 143 -10.41 6.70 8.08
C PHE A 143 -10.76 6.43 6.61
N SER A 144 -10.83 7.50 5.83
CA SER A 144 -11.22 7.49 4.42
C SER A 144 -10.02 7.67 3.49
N VAL A 145 -10.23 7.49 2.17
CA VAL A 145 -9.25 7.84 1.15
C VAL A 145 -8.84 9.31 1.23
N THR A 146 -9.77 10.20 1.57
CA THR A 146 -9.49 11.64 1.74
C THR A 146 -8.52 11.87 2.90
N ASP A 147 -8.69 11.14 4.01
CA ASP A 147 -7.78 11.24 5.15
C ASP A 147 -6.37 10.74 4.78
N VAL A 148 -6.28 9.65 4.00
CA VAL A 148 -4.99 9.15 3.48
C VAL A 148 -4.30 10.21 2.64
N LEU A 149 -5.00 10.82 1.68
CA LEU A 149 -4.44 11.91 0.87
C LEU A 149 -3.93 13.07 1.74
N GLN A 150 -4.69 13.42 2.78
CA GLN A 150 -4.29 14.44 3.74
C GLN A 150 -3.03 14.02 4.52
N PHE A 151 -2.93 12.78 4.99
CA PHE A 151 -1.76 12.28 5.72
C PHE A 151 -0.50 12.35 4.85
N PHE A 152 -0.56 11.87 3.61
CA PHE A 152 0.57 11.90 2.68
C PHE A 152 1.01 13.34 2.35
N SER A 153 0.04 14.25 2.15
CA SER A 153 0.31 15.67 1.92
C SER A 153 0.96 16.34 3.13
N GLU A 154 0.44 16.12 4.33
CA GLU A 154 0.97 16.73 5.56
C GLU A 154 2.38 16.23 5.88
N ILE A 155 2.65 14.94 5.68
CA ILE A 155 3.98 14.36 5.89
C ILE A 155 4.99 14.96 4.91
N ALA A 156 4.62 15.08 3.63
CA ALA A 156 5.50 15.67 2.62
C ALA A 156 5.74 17.17 2.82
N GLN A 157 4.84 17.90 3.48
CA GLN A 157 5.01 19.33 3.80
C GLN A 157 5.80 19.57 5.09
N ALA A 158 5.84 18.58 5.99
CA ALA A 158 6.52 18.67 7.27
C ALA A 158 8.02 18.38 7.20
N HIS A 159 8.51 17.95 6.03
CA HIS A 159 9.87 17.56 5.72
C HIS A 159 10.39 18.39 4.53
#